data_AF-A0A433EBB4-F1
#
_entry.id   AF-A0A433EBB4-F1
#
_cell.length_a   1.000
_cell.length_b   1.000
_cell.length_c   1.000
_cell.angle_alpha   90.00
_cell.angle_beta   90.00
_cell.angle_gamma   90.00
#
_symmetry.space_group_name_H-M   'P 1'
#
loop_
_entity.id
_entity.type
_entity.pdbx_description
1 polymer ?
#
loop_
_entity_poly.entity_id
_entity_poly.type
_entity_poly.pdbx_seq_one_letter_code
_entity_poly.pdbx_strand_id
1 'polypeptide(L)'
;MGRDAGYTQPVATPDGIPLALIAYIPLPELFKLVPELALPVPAEHHGKAVYVFSYYDEHDYFLGNITELQPALLDTCVEIVHKNLHDFDHQKFFTPEFNADPDAMSFIGGSPVYLQHTLPDGLDDYVFVGQISGADLPSSLDDLFYLTENVGYIFVKKDLTGGLFFVQAT
;
A
#
# COMPACT_ATOMS: atom_id res chain seq x y z
N MET A 1 -8.93 0.90 -1.55
CA MET A 1 -8.04 1.75 -2.37
C MET A 1 -8.73 3.08 -2.61
N GLY A 2 -7.99 4.18 -2.69
CA GLY A 2 -8.53 5.53 -2.85
C GLY A 2 -7.41 6.54 -2.95
N ARG A 3 -7.72 7.83 -2.84
CA ARG A 3 -6.74 8.89 -2.62
C ARG A 3 -7.34 9.97 -1.75
N ASP A 4 -6.73 10.22 -0.59
CA ASP A 4 -7.08 11.36 0.25
C ASP A 4 -5.84 12.02 0.86
N ALA A 5 -5.69 13.32 0.66
CA ALA A 5 -4.65 14.15 1.26
C ALA A 5 -5.18 15.03 2.40
N GLY A 6 -6.50 15.02 2.63
CA GLY A 6 -7.18 15.83 3.65
C GLY A 6 -7.43 15.12 4.98
N TYR A 7 -6.78 13.98 5.21
CA TYR A 7 -7.00 13.15 6.40
C TYR A 7 -6.39 13.78 7.66
N THR A 8 -6.93 13.43 8.82
CA THR A 8 -6.40 13.92 10.10
C THR A 8 -5.10 13.22 10.49
N GLN A 9 -4.23 13.93 11.21
CA GLN A 9 -2.87 13.46 11.56
C GLN A 9 -2.06 13.11 10.30
N PRO A 10 -1.73 14.12 9.46
CA PRO A 10 -1.06 13.89 8.20
C PRO A 10 0.31 13.23 8.42
N VAL A 11 0.61 12.27 7.55
CA VAL A 11 1.91 11.59 7.50
C VAL A 11 2.75 12.30 6.45
N ALA A 12 4.02 12.47 6.76
CA ALA A 12 4.98 13.08 5.85
C ALA A 12 6.27 12.25 5.86
N THR A 13 7.05 12.37 4.80
CA THR A 13 8.34 11.71 4.72
C THR A 13 9.37 12.37 5.63
N PRO A 14 10.57 11.78 5.82
CA PRO A 14 11.60 12.37 6.67
C PRO A 14 11.98 13.80 6.29
N ASP A 15 11.84 14.16 5.01
CA ASP A 15 12.11 15.50 4.47
C ASP A 15 10.90 16.46 4.59
N GLY A 16 9.80 16.00 5.20
CA GLY A 16 8.60 16.80 5.47
C GLY A 16 7.63 16.89 4.30
N ILE A 17 7.76 16.03 3.27
CA ILE A 17 6.83 16.02 2.14
C ILE A 17 5.55 15.28 2.55
N PRO A 18 4.36 15.90 2.45
CA PRO A 18 3.12 15.26 2.85
C PRO A 18 2.79 14.08 1.93
N LEU A 19 2.24 13.02 2.50
CA LEU A 19 1.79 11.84 1.77
C LEU A 19 0.26 11.85 1.64
N ALA A 20 -0.24 11.22 0.58
CA ALA A 20 -1.67 10.92 0.44
C ALA A 20 -1.96 9.51 0.96
N LEU A 21 -3.10 9.32 1.61
CA LEU A 21 -3.61 7.99 1.95
C LEU A 21 -4.18 7.33 0.69
N ILE A 22 -3.71 6.12 0.36
CA ILE A 22 -4.05 5.41 -0.87
C ILE A 22 -4.71 4.05 -0.64
N ALA A 23 -4.46 3.42 0.50
CA ALA A 23 -5.17 2.20 0.89
C ALA A 23 -5.40 2.14 2.40
N TYR A 24 -6.51 1.50 2.76
CA TYR A 24 -6.89 1.23 4.14
C TYR A 24 -7.43 -0.19 4.20
N ILE A 25 -6.85 -1.03 5.05
CA ILE A 25 -7.22 -2.44 5.20
C ILE A 25 -7.29 -2.77 6.70
N PRO A 26 -8.49 -3.02 7.27
CA PRO A 26 -8.61 -3.50 8.63
C PRO A 26 -7.82 -4.81 8.83
N LEU A 27 -7.02 -4.91 9.90
CA LEU A 27 -6.21 -6.12 10.14
C LEU A 27 -7.04 -7.41 10.20
N PRO A 28 -8.21 -7.45 10.86
CA PRO A 28 -9.06 -8.66 10.86
C PRO A 28 -9.52 -9.11 9.47
N GLU A 29 -9.58 -8.22 8.49
CA GLU A 29 -9.87 -8.58 7.10
C GLU A 29 -8.61 -9.07 6.40
N LEU A 30 -7.49 -8.37 6.61
CA LEU A 30 -6.20 -8.76 6.05
C LEU A 30 -5.82 -10.20 6.46
N PHE A 31 -6.00 -10.57 7.73
CA PHE A 31 -5.72 -11.92 8.22
C PHE A 31 -6.55 -13.03 7.57
N LYS A 32 -7.72 -12.71 7.02
CA LYS A 32 -8.53 -13.68 6.27
C LYS A 32 -7.99 -13.90 4.86
N LEU A 33 -7.39 -12.86 4.28
CA LEU A 33 -6.91 -12.83 2.90
C LEU A 33 -5.45 -13.28 2.80
N VAL A 34 -4.67 -13.03 3.84
CA VAL A 34 -3.23 -13.31 3.92
C VAL A 34 -2.93 -14.15 5.17
N PRO A 35 -3.14 -15.48 5.10
CA PRO A 35 -2.96 -16.37 6.26
C PRO A 35 -1.52 -16.43 6.80
N GLU A 36 -0.55 -15.96 6.02
CA GLU A 36 0.87 -15.87 6.37
C GLU A 36 1.14 -14.81 7.44
N LEU A 37 0.28 -13.79 7.54
CA LEU A 37 0.26 -12.87 8.66
C LEU A 37 -0.40 -13.60 9.85
N ALA A 38 0.43 -14.12 10.75
CA ALA A 38 0.13 -14.68 12.07
C ALA A 38 -1.34 -15.11 12.34
N LEU A 39 -1.57 -16.42 12.33
CA LEU A 39 -2.73 -17.04 12.98
C LEU A 39 -2.31 -17.66 14.34
N PRO A 40 -3.04 -17.39 15.44
CA PRO A 40 -4.24 -16.56 15.54
C PRO A 40 -3.94 -15.06 15.68
N VAL A 41 -4.89 -14.23 15.25
CA VAL A 41 -4.85 -12.77 15.43
C VAL A 41 -4.80 -12.44 16.93
N PRO A 42 -3.74 -11.78 17.43
CA PRO A 42 -3.72 -11.38 18.83
C PRO A 42 -4.77 -10.28 19.07
N ALA A 43 -5.51 -10.36 20.20
CA ALA A 43 -6.65 -9.48 20.47
C ALA A 43 -6.30 -7.98 20.42
N GLU A 44 -5.06 -7.62 20.72
CA GLU A 44 -4.52 -6.25 20.62
C GLU A 44 -4.48 -5.69 19.19
N HIS A 45 -4.57 -6.54 18.17
CA HIS A 45 -4.60 -6.14 16.75
C HIS A 45 -6.03 -6.02 16.18
N HIS A 46 -7.07 -6.41 16.91
CA HIS A 46 -8.47 -6.32 16.43
C HIS A 46 -8.93 -4.88 16.15
N GLY A 47 -8.37 -3.91 16.86
CA GLY A 47 -8.66 -2.49 16.68
C GLY A 47 -7.75 -1.80 15.65
N LYS A 48 -6.83 -2.52 15.01
CA LYS A 48 -5.82 -1.93 14.12
C LYS A 48 -6.15 -2.12 12.64
N ALA A 49 -5.56 -1.27 11.81
CA ALA A 49 -5.64 -1.32 10.36
C ALA A 49 -4.27 -1.01 9.75
N VAL A 50 -4.07 -1.49 8.53
CA VAL A 50 -2.97 -1.10 7.66
C VAL A 50 -3.41 0.14 6.89
N TYR A 51 -2.66 1.22 7.02
CA TYR A 51 -2.78 2.42 6.20
C TYR A 51 -1.59 2.46 5.25
N VAL A 52 -1.86 2.63 3.96
CA VAL A 52 -0.84 2.75 2.93
C VAL A 52 -0.88 4.17 2.40
N PHE A 53 0.27 4.82 2.44
CA PHE A 53 0.49 6.17 2.00
C PHE A 53 1.40 6.18 0.77
N SER A 54 1.26 7.20 -0.06
CA SER A 54 2.14 7.40 -1.20
C SER A 54 2.32 8.87 -1.49
N TYR A 55 3.45 9.19 -2.10
CA TYR A 55 3.67 10.50 -2.68
C TYR A 55 2.64 10.73 -3.79
N TYR A 56 2.00 11.89 -3.73
CA TYR A 56 1.13 12.34 -4.79
C TYR A 56 1.21 13.86 -4.90
N ASP A 57 1.56 14.35 -6.07
CA ASP A 57 1.50 15.76 -6.42
C ASP A 57 0.87 15.89 -7.81
N GLU A 58 -0.24 16.62 -7.90
CA GLU A 58 -0.98 16.79 -9.16
C GLU A 58 -0.21 17.64 -10.20
N HIS A 59 0.81 18.39 -9.77
CA HIS A 59 1.59 19.32 -10.58
C HIS A 59 3.05 18.90 -10.79
N ASP A 60 3.63 18.12 -9.86
CA ASP A 60 5.04 17.70 -9.89
C ASP A 60 5.20 16.22 -9.49
N TYR A 61 4.56 15.36 -10.26
CA TYR A 61 4.55 13.92 -10.00
C TYR A 61 5.90 13.27 -10.34
N PHE A 62 6.85 13.32 -9.41
CA PHE A 62 8.13 12.64 -9.55
C PHE A 62 7.99 11.14 -9.27
N LEU A 63 7.90 10.35 -10.35
CA LEU A 63 7.93 8.89 -10.34
C LEU A 63 9.04 8.33 -9.42
N GLY A 64 10.19 9.02 -9.37
CA GLY A 64 11.31 8.65 -8.49
C GLY A 64 10.92 8.50 -7.02
N ASN A 65 9.99 9.28 -6.50
CA ASN A 65 9.59 9.20 -5.09
C ASN A 65 8.77 7.96 -4.73
N ILE A 66 8.18 7.28 -5.73
CA ILE A 66 7.39 6.06 -5.54
C ILE A 66 8.07 4.82 -6.12
N THR A 67 9.01 4.99 -7.07
CA THR A 67 9.76 3.88 -7.68
C THR A 67 11.16 3.69 -7.13
N GLU A 68 11.79 4.72 -6.56
CA GLU A 68 13.10 4.55 -5.95
C GLU A 68 12.93 3.89 -4.58
N LEU A 69 13.48 2.68 -4.48
CA LEU A 69 13.45 1.82 -3.31
C LEU A 69 14.39 2.31 -2.21
N GLN A 70 14.30 3.58 -1.82
CA GLN A 70 15.07 4.11 -0.69
C GLN A 70 14.44 3.61 0.60
N PRO A 71 15.12 2.78 1.42
CA PRO A 71 14.51 2.13 2.58
C PRO A 71 13.87 3.11 3.57
N ALA A 72 14.47 4.30 3.73
CA ALA A 72 13.96 5.35 4.62
C ALA A 72 12.61 5.94 4.18
N LEU A 73 12.31 5.94 2.87
CA LEU A 73 11.03 6.38 2.34
C LEU A 73 9.99 5.28 2.47
N LEU A 74 10.38 4.04 2.17
CA LEU A 74 9.48 2.89 2.20
C LEU A 74 8.90 2.62 3.60
N ASP A 75 9.69 2.78 4.66
CA ASP A 75 9.26 2.59 6.06
C ASP A 75 8.19 3.63 6.50
N THR A 76 8.05 4.76 5.79
CA THR A 76 7.00 5.78 6.10
C THR A 76 5.70 5.57 5.34
N CYS A 77 5.71 4.71 4.32
CA CYS A 77 4.56 4.54 3.44
C CYS A 77 3.51 3.56 3.97
N VAL A 78 3.78 2.82 5.05
CA VAL A 78 2.81 1.89 5.64
C VAL A 78 2.82 1.93 7.16
N GLU A 79 1.68 2.28 7.73
CA GLU A 79 1.47 2.29 9.18
C GLU A 79 0.47 1.22 9.62
N ILE A 80 0.74 0.62 10.80
CA ILE A 80 -0.14 -0.36 11.43
C ILE A 80 -0.57 0.16 12.80
N VAL A 81 -1.67 0.90 12.80
CA VAL A 81 -2.14 1.70 13.93
C VAL A 81 -3.62 1.48 14.17
N HIS A 82 -4.19 2.09 15.22
CA HIS A 82 -5.61 1.97 15.50
C HIS A 82 -6.45 2.48 14.32
N LYS A 83 -7.49 1.75 13.92
CA LYS A 83 -8.31 2.01 12.72
C LYS A 83 -9.10 3.34 12.70
N ASN A 84 -9.00 4.11 13.79
CA ASN A 84 -9.63 5.42 13.93
C ASN A 84 -8.58 6.53 14.12
N LEU A 85 -7.29 6.24 13.86
CA LEU A 85 -6.22 7.23 14.03
C LEU A 85 -6.38 8.35 12.99
N HIS A 86 -6.54 7.96 11.73
CA HIS A 86 -6.81 8.88 10.63
C HIS A 86 -8.30 8.89 10.34
N ASP A 87 -8.88 10.09 10.35
CA ASP A 87 -10.20 10.38 9.81
C ASP A 87 -10.03 10.87 8.38
N PHE A 88 -10.71 10.25 7.42
CA PHE A 88 -10.54 10.47 5.99
C PHE A 88 -11.85 10.27 5.25
N ASP A 89 -11.94 10.79 4.03
CA ASP A 89 -13.15 10.67 3.22
C ASP A 89 -13.30 9.25 2.64
N HIS A 90 -14.02 8.40 3.35
CA HIS A 90 -14.33 7.04 2.92
C HIS A 90 -15.02 6.96 1.54
N GLN A 91 -15.67 8.02 1.06
CA GLN A 91 -16.32 8.01 -0.26
C GLN A 91 -15.29 8.04 -1.41
N LYS A 92 -14.07 8.48 -1.13
CA LYS A 92 -12.94 8.42 -2.09
C LYS A 92 -12.32 7.02 -2.18
N PHE A 93 -12.76 6.09 -1.34
CA PHE A 93 -12.22 4.74 -1.27
C PHE A 93 -13.21 3.72 -1.82
N PHE A 94 -12.70 2.81 -2.64
CA PHE A 94 -13.40 1.67 -3.19
C PHE A 94 -12.67 0.38 -2.80
N THR A 95 -13.42 -0.73 -2.78
CA THR A 95 -12.82 -2.06 -2.67
C THR A 95 -12.46 -2.53 -4.08
N PRO A 96 -11.19 -2.83 -4.38
CA PRO A 96 -10.82 -3.36 -5.68
C PRO A 96 -11.52 -4.70 -5.92
N GLU A 97 -12.09 -4.87 -7.11
CA GLU A 97 -12.57 -6.16 -7.57
C GLU A 97 -11.39 -6.90 -8.21
N PHE A 98 -10.83 -7.86 -7.49
CA PHE A 98 -9.73 -8.66 -8.02
C PHE A 98 -10.30 -9.72 -8.97
N ASN A 99 -9.80 -9.70 -10.21
CA ASN A 99 -10.13 -10.72 -11.18
C ASN A 99 -9.63 -12.08 -10.68
N ALA A 100 -10.44 -13.13 -10.79
CA ALA A 100 -10.03 -14.49 -10.46
C ALA A 100 -9.09 -15.10 -11.52
N ASP A 101 -8.80 -14.35 -12.57
CA ASP A 101 -7.83 -14.68 -13.61
C ASP A 101 -6.43 -14.85 -13.00
N PRO A 102 -5.78 -16.01 -13.18
CA PRO A 102 -4.40 -16.21 -12.73
C PRO A 102 -3.39 -15.25 -13.38
N ASP A 103 -3.72 -14.62 -14.50
CA ASP A 103 -2.89 -13.62 -15.18
C ASP A 103 -3.20 -12.17 -14.72
N ALA A 104 -4.09 -12.00 -13.73
CA ALA A 104 -4.41 -10.68 -13.19
C ALA A 104 -3.21 -10.08 -12.43
N MET A 105 -2.92 -8.81 -12.70
CA MET A 105 -1.84 -8.06 -12.04
C MET A 105 -2.28 -7.33 -10.77
N SER A 106 -3.56 -7.42 -10.39
CA SER A 106 -4.11 -6.90 -9.15
C SER A 106 -4.71 -8.00 -8.29
N PHE A 107 -4.21 -8.19 -7.07
CA PHE A 107 -4.71 -9.19 -6.11
C PHE A 107 -4.21 -8.95 -4.68
N ILE A 108 -4.91 -9.53 -3.69
CA ILE A 108 -4.47 -9.63 -2.28
C ILE A 108 -4.14 -11.09 -1.96
N GLY A 109 -3.04 -11.30 -1.24
CA GLY A 109 -2.49 -12.61 -0.90
C GLY A 109 -1.68 -13.21 -2.05
N GLY A 110 -1.33 -14.49 -1.94
CA GLY A 110 -0.53 -15.18 -2.96
C GLY A 110 0.93 -14.70 -3.01
N SER A 111 1.55 -14.78 -4.19
CA SER A 111 2.95 -14.43 -4.41
C SER A 111 3.07 -13.22 -5.34
N PRO A 112 4.00 -12.29 -5.08
CA PRO A 112 4.18 -11.12 -5.93
C PRO A 112 4.69 -11.48 -7.33
N VAL A 113 4.20 -10.75 -8.33
CA VAL A 113 4.68 -10.76 -9.72
C VAL A 113 5.39 -9.43 -9.99
N TYR A 114 6.72 -9.46 -9.93
CA TYR A 114 7.55 -8.27 -10.09
C TYR A 114 7.75 -7.90 -11.57
N LEU A 115 7.67 -6.61 -11.88
CA LEU A 115 8.04 -6.07 -13.19
C LEU A 115 9.56 -5.96 -13.36
N GLN A 116 10.30 -5.77 -12.26
CA GLN A 116 11.75 -5.61 -12.27
C GLN A 116 12.45 -6.68 -11.42
N HIS A 117 13.70 -6.99 -11.77
CA HIS A 117 14.53 -7.93 -11.00
C HIS A 117 15.10 -7.34 -9.72
N THR A 118 15.20 -6.01 -9.62
CA THR A 118 15.71 -5.33 -8.44
C THR A 118 14.59 -5.17 -7.42
N LEU A 119 14.80 -5.72 -6.23
CA LEU A 119 13.88 -5.63 -5.10
C LEU A 119 14.54 -4.84 -3.97
N PRO A 120 13.75 -4.22 -3.07
CA PRO A 120 14.32 -3.65 -1.87
C PRO A 120 14.99 -4.73 -1.02
N ASP A 121 16.16 -4.42 -0.48
CA ASP A 121 16.88 -5.31 0.43
C ASP A 121 16.05 -5.55 1.71
N GLY A 122 16.15 -6.75 2.30
CA GLY A 122 15.55 -7.05 3.60
C GLY A 122 14.05 -7.37 3.58
N LEU A 123 13.49 -7.78 2.43
CA LEU A 123 12.10 -8.28 2.35
C LEU A 123 11.85 -9.57 3.15
N ASP A 124 12.89 -10.24 3.66
CA ASP A 124 12.78 -11.49 4.43
C ASP A 124 11.95 -11.34 5.72
N ASP A 125 11.89 -10.14 6.30
CA ASP A 125 11.09 -9.84 7.50
C ASP A 125 9.66 -9.39 7.20
N TYR A 126 9.29 -9.37 5.91
CA TYR A 126 8.00 -8.92 5.44
C TYR A 126 7.15 -10.07 4.92
N VAL A 127 5.84 -9.84 4.90
CA VAL A 127 4.84 -10.66 4.23
C VAL A 127 4.23 -9.81 3.12
N PHE A 128 4.13 -10.41 1.94
CA PHE A 128 3.45 -9.79 0.82
C PHE A 128 1.95 -9.73 1.10
N VAL A 129 1.37 -8.54 0.99
CA VAL A 129 -0.07 -8.33 1.19
C VAL A 129 -0.83 -8.40 -0.12
N GLY A 130 -0.28 -7.80 -1.18
CA GLY A 130 -0.97 -7.70 -2.45
C GLY A 130 -0.29 -6.72 -3.38
N GLN A 131 -0.75 -6.74 -4.63
CA GLN A 131 -0.31 -5.82 -5.66
C GLN A 131 -1.52 -5.23 -6.40
N ILE A 132 -1.36 -4.02 -6.94
CA ILE A 132 -2.36 -3.39 -7.80
C ILE A 132 -1.67 -2.88 -9.06
N SER A 133 -2.22 -3.22 -10.21
CA SER A 133 -1.87 -2.64 -11.50
C SER A 133 -2.50 -1.26 -11.67
N GLY A 134 -1.74 -0.31 -12.20
CA GLY A 134 -2.25 1.02 -12.57
C GLY A 134 -3.38 0.94 -13.60
N ALA A 135 -3.36 -0.09 -14.47
CA ALA A 135 -4.40 -0.33 -15.46
C ALA A 135 -5.76 -0.73 -14.85
N ASP A 136 -5.76 -1.27 -13.62
CA ASP A 136 -6.98 -1.68 -12.91
C ASP A 136 -7.53 -0.56 -12.01
N LEU A 137 -6.87 0.60 -11.96
CA LEU A 137 -7.36 1.75 -11.21
C LEU A 137 -8.52 2.44 -11.96
N PRO A 138 -9.54 2.93 -11.23
CA PRO A 138 -10.58 3.73 -11.85
C PRO A 138 -9.99 5.02 -12.42
N SER A 139 -10.66 5.62 -13.40
CA SER A 139 -10.21 6.87 -14.05
C SER A 139 -10.02 8.07 -13.11
N SER A 140 -10.56 8.02 -11.89
CA SER A 140 -10.29 9.04 -10.87
C SER A 140 -8.92 8.88 -10.18
N LEU A 141 -8.20 7.80 -10.47
CA LEU A 141 -6.95 7.38 -9.83
C LEU A 141 -5.95 6.79 -10.85
N ASP A 142 -6.16 6.97 -12.16
CA ASP A 142 -5.27 6.41 -13.19
C ASP A 142 -3.86 7.04 -13.16
N ASP A 143 -3.75 8.23 -12.57
CA ASP A 143 -2.52 8.95 -12.27
C ASP A 143 -1.83 8.49 -10.97
N LEU A 144 -2.46 7.64 -10.16
CA LEU A 144 -1.95 7.28 -8.83
C LEU A 144 -0.61 6.54 -8.87
N PHE A 145 -0.33 5.81 -9.95
CA PHE A 145 0.97 5.15 -10.16
C PHE A 145 1.72 5.77 -11.34
N TYR A 146 1.37 6.99 -11.75
CA TYR A 146 1.87 7.71 -12.94
C TYR A 146 1.51 7.10 -14.29
N LEU A 147 1.73 5.79 -14.48
CA LEU A 147 1.45 5.06 -15.71
C LEU A 147 0.60 3.83 -15.40
N THR A 148 -0.28 3.48 -16.34
CA THR A 148 -1.13 2.29 -16.24
C THR A 148 -0.34 0.98 -16.25
N GLU A 149 0.88 1.00 -16.79
CA GLU A 149 1.78 -0.16 -16.84
C GLU A 149 2.50 -0.42 -15.51
N ASN A 150 2.44 0.54 -14.57
CA ASN A 150 3.11 0.43 -13.29
C ASN A 150 2.30 -0.42 -12.31
N VAL A 151 3.01 -1.09 -11.41
CA VAL A 151 2.40 -1.96 -10.39
C VAL A 151 2.86 -1.52 -9.01
N GLY A 152 1.91 -1.26 -8.12
CA GLY A 152 2.14 -0.97 -6.71
C GLY A 152 2.11 -2.25 -5.88
N TYR A 153 3.07 -2.40 -4.96
CA TYR A 153 3.22 -3.56 -4.09
C TYR A 153 3.09 -3.16 -2.63
N ILE A 154 2.32 -3.92 -1.86
CA ILE A 154 2.12 -3.69 -0.42
C ILE A 154 2.75 -4.86 0.34
N PHE A 155 3.61 -4.54 1.30
CA PHE A 155 4.22 -5.48 2.22
C PHE A 155 3.98 -5.03 3.67
N VAL A 156 3.90 -6.00 4.58
CA VAL A 156 3.73 -5.75 6.02
C VAL A 156 4.79 -6.54 6.79
N LYS A 157 5.41 -5.94 7.82
CA LYS A 157 6.35 -6.64 8.69
C LYS A 157 5.66 -7.79 9.41
N LYS A 158 6.37 -8.92 9.55
CA LYS A 158 5.88 -10.11 10.28
C LYS A 158 5.51 -9.83 11.74
N ASP A 159 6.14 -8.84 12.35
CA ASP A 159 5.88 -8.38 13.72
C ASP A 159 4.76 -7.31 13.82
N LEU A 160 4.17 -6.93 12.69
CA LEU A 160 3.09 -5.94 12.58
C LEU A 160 3.46 -4.53 13.11
N THR A 161 4.74 -4.16 13.09
CA THR A 161 5.21 -2.83 13.50
C THR A 161 5.15 -1.78 12.38
N GLY A 162 4.97 -2.20 11.13
CA GLY A 162 4.92 -1.33 9.96
C GLY A 162 4.85 -2.13 8.66
N GLY A 163 5.18 -1.50 7.54
CA GLY A 163 5.23 -2.17 6.24
C GLY A 163 5.99 -1.36 5.20
N LEU A 164 5.87 -1.77 3.93
CA LEU A 164 6.48 -1.08 2.80
C LEU A 164 5.45 -0.96 1.67
N PHE A 165 5.52 0.15 0.96
CA PHE A 165 4.83 0.33 -0.31
C PHE A 165 5.78 0.92 -1.34
N PHE A 166 5.83 0.31 -2.51
CA PHE A 166 6.61 0.80 -3.65
C PHE A 166 5.92 0.47 -4.97
N VAL A 167 6.28 1.22 -6.00
CA VAL A 167 5.78 1.02 -7.37
C VAL A 167 6.94 0.58 -8.24
N GLN A 168 6.72 -0.40 -9.12
CA GLN A 168 7.67 -0.70 -10.20
C GLN A 168 7.10 -0.21 -11.53
N ALA A 169 7.99 0.27 -12.39
CA ALA A 169 7.73 0.61 -13.78
C ALA A 169 8.48 -0.35 -14.71
N THR A 170 8.01 -0.52 -15.94
CA THR A 170 8.70 -1.32 -16.98
C THR A 170 9.89 -0.59 -17.59
#